data_AF-A0A953ULZ1-F1
#
_entry.id   AF-A0A953ULZ1-F1
#
_cell.length_a   1.000
_cell.length_b   1.000
_cell.length_c   1.000
_cell.angle_alpha   90.00
_cell.angle_beta   90.00
_cell.angle_gamma   90.00
#
_symmetry.space_group_name_H-M   'P 1'
#
loop_
_entity.id
_entity.type
_entity.pdbx_description
1 polymer ?
#
loop_
_entity_poly.entity_id
_entity_poly.type
_entity_poly.pdbx_seq_one_letter_code
_entity_poly.pdbx_strand_id
1 'polypeptide(L)'
;MSRSGICRAIQRVARKAEATWHALRDAARRSTLAHMDETGWKVDAQLRWLWGVVTEQITYCEILPGRGFAEAASILGADYSGWLIHDGLQLYYKFLKAAHQSCAWHL
;
A
#
# COMPACT_ATOMS: atom_id res chain seq x y z
N MET A 1 9.14 7.10 30.85
CA MET A 1 9.73 6.30 29.74
C MET A 1 10.60 7.21 28.88
N SER A 2 11.81 6.78 28.49
CA SER A 2 12.69 7.59 27.63
C SER A 2 12.30 7.45 26.14
N ARG A 3 12.71 8.41 25.30
CA ARG A 3 12.56 8.35 23.84
C ARG A 3 13.10 7.04 23.25
N SER A 4 14.27 6.62 23.71
CA SER A 4 14.89 5.34 23.31
C SER A 4 14.08 4.12 23.78
N GLY A 5 13.44 4.19 24.94
CA GLY A 5 12.56 3.13 25.45
C GLY A 5 11.34 2.92 24.55
N ILE A 6 10.68 4.01 24.15
CA ILE A 6 9.54 3.98 23.21
C ILE A 6 9.96 3.41 21.85
N CYS A 7 11.08 3.90 21.30
CA CYS A 7 11.59 3.43 20.00
C CYS A 7 11.84 1.91 19.99
N ARG A 8 12.50 1.37 21.03
CA ARG A 8 12.76 -0.07 21.14
C ARG A 8 11.49 -0.89 21.31
N ALA A 9 10.48 -0.35 22.01
CA ALA A 9 9.18 -1.00 22.13
C ALA A 9 8.46 -1.09 20.76
N ILE A 10 8.42 0.01 20.01
CA ILE A 10 7.85 0.03 18.64
C ILE A 10 8.57 -0.97 17.73
N GLN A 11 9.91 -0.95 17.71
CA GLN A 11 10.70 -1.90 16.91
C GLN A 11 10.44 -3.37 17.27
N ARG A 12 10.19 -3.67 18.55
CA ARG A 12 9.88 -5.03 18.99
C ARG A 12 8.50 -5.48 18.52
N VAL A 13 7.50 -4.58 18.58
CA VAL A 13 6.15 -4.87 18.07
C VAL A 13 6.20 -5.03 16.55
N ALA A 14 6.92 -4.15 15.85
CA ALA A 14 7.09 -4.24 14.39
C ALA A 14 7.65 -5.61 13.96
N ARG A 15 8.71 -6.10 14.61
CA ARG A 15 9.26 -7.44 14.34
C ARG A 15 8.26 -8.57 14.59
N LYS A 16 7.40 -8.44 15.60
CA LYS A 16 6.35 -9.44 15.86
C LYS A 16 5.21 -9.38 14.84
N ALA A 17 4.94 -8.20 14.29
CA ALA A 17 3.87 -7.96 13.32
C ALA A 17 4.28 -8.26 11.87
N GLU A 18 5.56 -8.52 11.59
CA GLU A 18 6.09 -8.74 10.23
C GLU A 18 5.34 -9.84 9.46
N ALA A 19 5.07 -10.99 10.11
CA ALA A 19 4.30 -12.06 9.50
C ALA A 19 2.86 -11.63 9.18
N THR A 20 2.22 -10.87 10.07
CA THR A 20 0.89 -10.31 9.83
C THR A 20 0.92 -9.31 8.68
N TRP A 21 1.93 -8.44 8.62
CA TRP A 21 2.08 -7.46 7.55
C TRP A 21 2.21 -8.12 6.17
N HIS A 22 3.01 -9.19 6.05
CA HIS A 22 3.06 -10.00 4.82
C HIS A 22 1.71 -10.65 4.51
N ALA A 23 1.02 -11.20 5.51
CA ALA A 23 -0.29 -11.80 5.33
C ALA A 23 -1.35 -10.78 4.86
N LEU A 24 -1.29 -9.53 5.31
CA LEU A 24 -2.15 -8.44 4.85
C LEU A 24 -1.87 -8.10 3.38
N ARG A 25 -0.59 -8.06 2.96
CA ARG A 25 -0.24 -7.88 1.54
C ARG A 25 -0.81 -9.00 0.68
N ASP A 26 -0.66 -10.24 1.13
CA ASP A 26 -1.16 -11.39 0.37
C ASP A 26 -2.69 -11.45 0.37
N ALA A 27 -3.35 -10.96 1.42
CA ALA A 27 -4.81 -10.78 1.45
C ALA A 27 -5.25 -9.71 0.45
N ALA A 28 -4.55 -8.58 0.37
CA ALA A 28 -4.81 -7.53 -0.63
C ALA A 28 -4.71 -8.08 -2.06
N ARG A 29 -3.69 -8.90 -2.35
CA ARG A 29 -3.51 -9.54 -3.67
C ARG A 29 -4.65 -10.46 -4.08
N ARG A 30 -5.35 -11.05 -3.10
CA ARG A 30 -6.47 -11.97 -3.33
C ARG A 30 -7.83 -11.30 -3.23
N SER A 31 -7.90 -10.00 -2.92
CA SER A 31 -9.17 -9.32 -2.78
C SER A 31 -9.86 -9.17 -4.14
N THR A 32 -11.19 -9.12 -4.10
CA THR A 32 -12.01 -8.82 -5.28
C THR A 32 -12.09 -7.32 -5.55
N LEU A 33 -11.78 -6.50 -4.57
CA LEU A 33 -11.78 -5.04 -4.62
C LEU A 33 -10.64 -4.50 -3.75
N ALA A 34 -9.95 -3.49 -4.27
CA ALA A 34 -8.89 -2.77 -3.59
C ALA A 34 -8.98 -1.28 -3.94
N HIS A 35 -9.02 -0.44 -2.91
CA HIS A 35 -8.72 0.98 -3.02
C HIS A 35 -7.22 1.17 -2.86
N MET A 36 -6.59 1.89 -3.77
CA MET A 36 -5.16 2.16 -3.72
C MET A 36 -4.90 3.65 -3.90
N ASP A 37 -4.05 4.18 -3.05
CA ASP A 37 -3.65 5.59 -3.04
C ASP A 37 -2.23 5.72 -2.49
N GLU A 38 -1.58 6.84 -2.78
CA GLU A 38 -0.23 7.10 -2.36
C GLU A 38 0.04 8.56 -2.03
N THR A 39 0.83 8.78 -0.98
CA THR A 39 1.20 10.12 -0.53
C THR A 39 2.69 10.24 -0.24
N GLY A 40 3.22 11.44 -0.42
CA GLY A 40 4.64 11.70 -0.17
C GLY A 40 5.00 11.50 1.31
N TRP A 41 6.07 10.76 1.57
CA TRP A 41 6.53 10.44 2.92
C TRP A 41 8.04 10.64 3.04
N LYS A 42 8.52 11.36 4.07
CA LYS A 42 9.96 11.59 4.25
C LYS A 42 10.57 10.54 5.19
N VAL A 43 11.58 9.82 4.71
CA VAL A 43 12.43 8.94 5.52
C VAL A 43 13.85 9.47 5.43
N ASP A 44 14.44 9.83 6.56
CA ASP A 44 15.79 10.42 6.64
C ASP A 44 15.99 11.60 5.67
N ALA A 45 15.00 12.50 5.63
CA ALA A 45 14.92 13.65 4.74
C ALA A 45 14.84 13.33 3.22
N GLN A 46 14.77 12.06 2.83
CA GLN A 46 14.57 11.63 1.45
C GLN A 46 13.08 11.39 1.18
N LEU A 47 12.60 11.84 0.02
CA LEU A 47 11.24 11.55 -0.43
C LEU A 47 11.10 10.05 -0.73
N ARG A 48 10.08 9.46 -0.11
CA ARG A 48 9.53 8.13 -0.36
C ARG A 48 8.03 8.29 -0.58
N TRP A 49 7.34 7.19 -0.86
CA TRP A 49 5.90 7.17 -1.04
C TRP A 49 5.29 6.18 -0.06
N LEU A 50 4.37 6.65 0.79
CA LEU A 50 3.52 5.80 1.59
C LEU A 50 2.36 5.36 0.70
N TRP A 51 2.33 4.07 0.39
CA TRP A 51 1.25 3.42 -0.33
C TRP A 51 0.25 2.86 0.67
N GLY A 52 -1.03 3.13 0.45
CA GLY A 52 -2.14 2.55 1.18
C GLY A 52 -2.98 1.67 0.27
N VAL A 53 -3.34 0.48 0.76
CA VAL A 53 -4.33 -0.39 0.13
C VAL A 53 -5.41 -0.70 1.14
N VAL A 54 -6.66 -0.43 0.77
CA VAL A 54 -7.83 -0.75 1.59
C VAL A 54 -8.73 -1.68 0.82
N THR A 55 -9.13 -2.77 1.46
CA THR A 55 -10.13 -3.71 0.95
C THR A 55 -11.29 -3.75 1.92
N GLU A 56 -12.28 -4.61 1.68
CA GLU A 56 -13.37 -4.83 2.64
C GLU A 56 -12.88 -5.32 4.01
N GLN A 57 -11.78 -6.07 4.05
CA GLN A 57 -11.35 -6.80 5.25
C GLN A 57 -10.09 -6.23 5.89
N ILE A 58 -9.23 -5.57 5.11
CA ILE A 58 -7.91 -5.16 5.55
C ILE A 58 -7.53 -3.76 5.09
N THR A 59 -6.61 -3.17 5.86
CA THR A 59 -5.80 -2.03 5.45
C THR A 59 -4.34 -2.47 5.48
N TYR A 60 -3.63 -2.23 4.40
CA TYR A 60 -2.20 -2.49 4.24
C TYR A 60 -1.48 -1.21 3.85
N CYS A 61 -0.33 -0.95 4.45
CA CYS A 61 0.51 0.19 4.09
C CYS A 61 1.97 -0.21 3.93
N GLU A 62 2.65 0.42 2.98
CA GLU A 62 4.08 0.21 2.71
C GLU A 62 4.75 1.50 2.26
N ILE A 63 5.98 1.75 2.71
CA ILE A 63 6.78 2.91 2.28
C ILE A 63 7.78 2.44 1.24
N LEU A 64 7.64 2.90 0.00
CA LEU A 64 8.46 2.51 -1.14
C LEU A 64 9.25 3.71 -1.70
N PRO A 65 10.39 3.47 -2.39
CA PRO A 65 11.21 4.55 -2.94
C PRO A 65 10.54 5.33 -4.07
N GLY A 66 9.58 4.73 -4.78
CA GLY A 66 8.98 5.32 -5.97
C GLY A 66 7.46 5.43 -5.92
N ARG A 67 6.94 6.19 -6.90
CA ARG A 67 5.52 6.39 -7.21
C ARG A 67 5.15 5.76 -8.55
N GLY A 68 5.73 4.61 -8.85
CA GLY A 68 5.62 3.96 -10.14
C GLY A 68 4.73 2.73 -10.11
N PHE A 69 4.47 2.21 -11.30
CA PHE A 69 3.77 0.93 -11.44
C PHE A 69 4.56 -0.23 -10.84
N ALA A 70 5.90 -0.19 -10.85
CA ALA A 70 6.72 -1.23 -10.24
C ALA A 70 6.42 -1.36 -8.73
N GLU A 71 6.33 -0.23 -8.03
CA GLU A 71 5.95 -0.18 -6.62
C GLU A 71 4.52 -0.68 -6.41
N ALA A 72 3.56 -0.18 -7.19
CA ALA A 72 2.18 -0.62 -7.07
C ALA A 72 2.00 -2.14 -7.33
N ALA A 73 2.64 -2.65 -8.38
CA ALA A 73 2.64 -4.06 -8.75
C ALA A 73 3.39 -4.93 -7.72
N SER A 74 4.37 -4.39 -7.00
CA SER A 74 5.00 -5.13 -5.90
C SER A 74 4.02 -5.39 -4.73
N ILE A 75 3.02 -4.53 -4.56
CA ILE A 75 1.98 -4.66 -3.53
C ILE A 75 0.88 -5.61 -4.01
N LEU A 76 0.16 -5.26 -5.09
CA LEU A 76 -1.03 -6.01 -5.55
C LEU A 76 -0.72 -7.15 -6.55
N GLY A 77 0.48 -7.17 -7.13
CA GLY A 77 0.82 -8.05 -8.24
C GLY A 77 0.35 -7.45 -9.58
N ALA A 78 1.23 -7.47 -10.59
CA ALA A 78 0.93 -6.91 -11.91
C ALA A 78 -0.32 -7.54 -12.59
N ASP A 79 -0.65 -8.78 -12.19
CA ASP A 79 -1.78 -9.55 -12.70
C ASP A 79 -3.07 -9.40 -11.88
N TYR A 80 -3.12 -8.47 -10.92
CA TYR A 80 -4.33 -8.22 -10.14
C TYR A 80 -5.53 -7.99 -11.06
N SER A 81 -6.59 -8.77 -10.84
CA SER A 81 -7.76 -8.83 -11.73
C SER A 81 -9.08 -8.51 -11.03
N GLY A 82 -9.01 -7.90 -9.84
CA GLY A 82 -10.18 -7.40 -9.12
C GLY A 82 -10.58 -5.99 -9.56
N TRP A 83 -11.47 -5.37 -8.79
CA TRP A 83 -11.76 -3.94 -8.89
C TRP A 83 -10.64 -3.15 -8.23
N LEU A 84 -10.10 -2.18 -8.96
CA LEU A 84 -9.09 -1.25 -8.48
C LEU A 84 -9.67 0.16 -8.48
N ILE A 85 -9.87 0.71 -7.28
CA ILE A 85 -10.35 2.07 -7.08
C ILE A 85 -9.16 2.97 -6.78
N HIS A 86 -8.98 4.03 -7.56
CA HIS A 86 -7.83 4.92 -7.44
C HIS A 86 -8.17 6.37 -7.84
N ASP A 87 -7.27 7.30 -7.55
CA ASP A 87 -7.41 8.75 -7.81
C ASP A 87 -7.35 9.14 -9.30
N GLY A 88 -6.82 8.26 -10.14
CA GLY A 88 -6.72 8.46 -11.59
C GLY A 88 -5.29 8.61 -12.09
N LEU A 89 -4.28 8.46 -11.23
CA LEU A 89 -2.89 8.49 -11.66
C LEU A 89 -2.62 7.43 -12.73
N GLN A 90 -1.92 7.85 -13.79
CA GLN A 90 -1.73 7.05 -15.03
C GLN A 90 -1.07 5.69 -14.81
N LEU A 91 -0.31 5.50 -13.72
CA LEU A 91 0.32 4.22 -13.42
C LEU A 91 -0.70 3.11 -13.17
N TYR A 92 -1.88 3.46 -12.63
CA TYR A 92 -2.88 2.47 -12.23
C TYR A 92 -3.46 1.75 -13.44
N TYR A 93 -3.63 2.44 -14.57
CA TYR A 93 -4.11 1.82 -15.81
C TYR A 93 -3.15 0.79 -16.43
N LYS A 94 -1.96 0.57 -15.83
CA LYS A 94 -1.07 -0.54 -16.19
C LYS A 94 -1.46 -1.88 -15.54
N PHE A 95 -2.41 -1.90 -14.60
CA PHE A 95 -3.04 -3.13 -14.12
C PHE A 95 -4.05 -3.65 -15.17
N LEU A 96 -3.56 -4.18 -16.28
CA LEU A 96 -4.35 -4.49 -17.48
C LEU A 96 -5.50 -5.49 -17.27
N LYS A 97 -5.46 -6.27 -16.19
CA LYS A 97 -6.49 -7.27 -15.84
C LYS A 97 -7.52 -6.73 -14.85
N ALA A 98 -7.25 -5.58 -14.23
CA ALA A 98 -8.14 -4.99 -13.24
C ALA A 98 -9.29 -4.25 -13.92
N ALA A 99 -10.44 -4.24 -13.26
CA ALA A 99 -11.50 -3.30 -13.58
C ALA A 99 -11.23 -1.99 -12.82
N HIS A 100 -11.31 -0.86 -13.51
CA HIS A 100 -10.95 0.44 -12.96
C HIS A 100 -12.18 1.25 -12.58
N GLN A 101 -12.15 1.86 -11.40
CA GLN A 101 -13.12 2.86 -10.97
C GLN A 101 -12.36 4.07 -10.40
N SER A 102 -12.71 5.27 -10.87
CA SER A 102 -12.19 6.49 -10.25
C SER A 102 -12.81 6.69 -8.87
N CYS A 103 -11.99 7.08 -7.90
CA CYS A 103 -12.44 7.44 -6.57
C CYS A 103 -13.37 8.66 -6.64
N ALA A 104 -14.60 8.54 -6.13
CA ALA A 104 -15.62 9.59 -6.21
C ALA A 104 -15.23 10.89 -5.48
N TRP A 105 -14.35 10.81 -4.48
CA TRP A 105 -13.83 11.99 -3.77
C TRP A 105 -12.79 12.79 -4.57
N HIS A 106 -12.30 12.25 -5.68
CA HIS A 106 -11.31 12.89 -6.56
C HIS A 106 -11.91 13.38 -7.88
N LEU A 107 -13.23 13.24 -8.06
CA LEU A 107 -13.99 13.75 -9.20
C LEU A 107 -14.58 15.12 -8.89
#